data_AF-A0A010T9J9-F1
#
_entry.id   AF-A0A010T9J9-F1
#
_cell.length_a   1.000
_cell.length_b   1.000
_cell.length_c   1.000
_cell.angle_alpha   90.00
_cell.angle_beta   90.00
_cell.angle_gamma   90.00
#
_symmetry.space_group_name_H-M   'P 1'
#
loop_
_entity.id
_entity.type
_entity.pdbx_description
1 polymer ?
#
loop_
_entity_poly.entity_id
_entity_poly.type
_entity_poly.pdbx_seq_one_letter_code
_entity_poly.pdbx_strand_id
1 'polypeptide(L)'
;MREEKLKYSDATKVVCYECVHDTYLGRQIRRNGTSSQCSLCDSKRKCVPLAEIVERVNEILGTYITEGEHVWRWSEGRIQYQEGDSIDYWVSEIFGCEDHEPIVDAVCSRLTSYSDDIQYSRQRFSLDDIGHQWCEFQEGMKHGIRFFNESAKAFLGWIFKDLDKYSASSDEHAVVRLLTPEDSPSIYRARTCMSSESVSEITADPARNLGVPPKERAGEGRMNPAGVPAFYGAFERKTCVAELRPPVGGTVVSGEFRLVREVKVLDFGRFEKADLGPTPSLFDSKYHSKLGRRDFLRYLHDAITVPVLPGAERDYLTTQVIAEYLATHCKPRIDGVIFKSVQESAGSNIVLFSHVACAATASMGRVRNGYMVRGPKESNGPCIEYVSDSLVYHGIRQVKYDTDDQALPEDKPLPLPLPVQGALTPPSGAHSLPAGMEGLLEGDF
;
A
#
# COMPACT_ATOMS: atom_id res chain seq x y z
N MET A 1 19.50 -30.39 29.46
CA MET A 1 19.09 -30.71 30.85
C MET A 1 18.06 -29.70 31.37
N ARG A 2 16.84 -29.69 30.83
CA ARG A 2 15.72 -28.87 31.35
C ARG A 2 14.66 -29.70 32.10
N GLU A 3 14.71 -31.04 32.00
CA GLU A 3 13.73 -31.95 32.60
C GLU A 3 13.83 -32.08 34.15
N GLU A 4 14.95 -31.71 34.78
CA GLU A 4 15.14 -31.90 36.24
C GLU A 4 14.69 -30.72 37.13
N LYS A 5 14.03 -29.68 36.58
CA LYS A 5 13.57 -28.51 37.37
C LYS A 5 12.05 -28.34 37.52
N LEU A 6 11.22 -29.27 37.06
CA LEU A 6 9.78 -29.23 37.34
C LEU A 6 9.47 -29.77 38.74
N LYS A 7 9.72 -28.94 39.77
CA LYS A 7 9.14 -29.16 41.09
C LYS A 7 7.62 -28.93 41.04
N TYR A 8 6.89 -29.74 41.79
CA TYR A 8 5.42 -29.75 41.95
C TYR A 8 4.79 -28.39 42.34
N SER A 9 5.59 -27.37 42.69
CA SER A 9 5.10 -26.01 43.03
C SER A 9 4.93 -25.06 41.84
N ASP A 10 5.24 -25.50 40.62
CA ASP A 10 5.27 -24.63 39.43
C ASP A 10 3.99 -24.69 38.57
N ALA A 11 3.07 -25.63 38.82
CA ALA A 11 1.82 -25.78 38.08
C ALA A 11 0.76 -24.70 38.41
N THR A 12 0.96 -23.92 39.49
CA THR A 12 0.00 -22.94 40.01
C THR A 12 0.45 -21.49 39.84
N LYS A 13 1.59 -21.23 39.18
CA LYS A 13 2.05 -19.86 38.95
C LYS A 13 1.05 -19.08 38.09
N VAL A 14 0.74 -17.87 38.52
CA VAL A 14 -0.16 -16.95 37.83
C VAL A 14 0.53 -15.61 37.60
N VAL A 15 0.34 -15.05 36.41
CA VAL A 15 1.01 -13.80 35.98
C VAL A 15 -0.03 -12.72 35.75
N CYS A 16 0.25 -11.50 36.26
CA CYS A 16 -0.66 -10.37 36.12
C CYS A 16 -0.48 -9.61 34.81
N TYR A 17 -1.49 -8.80 34.46
CA TYR A 17 -1.49 -8.00 33.24
C TYR A 17 -0.35 -6.96 33.10
N GLU A 18 0.36 -6.61 34.17
CA GLU A 18 1.52 -5.69 34.09
C GLU A 18 2.84 -6.45 33.88
N CYS A 19 3.00 -7.60 34.54
CA CYS A 19 4.21 -8.41 34.45
C CYS A 19 4.40 -9.11 33.10
N VAL A 20 3.43 -9.06 32.20
CA VAL A 20 3.60 -9.58 30.83
C VAL A 20 4.26 -8.58 29.89
N HIS A 21 4.37 -7.29 30.27
CA HIS A 21 4.91 -6.18 29.47
C HIS A 21 4.17 -5.90 28.15
N ASP A 22 3.81 -6.91 27.36
CA ASP A 22 3.03 -6.77 26.13
C ASP A 22 1.65 -6.17 26.41
N THR A 23 1.39 -5.01 25.79
CA THR A 23 0.17 -4.23 26.04
C THR A 23 -1.10 -4.89 25.50
N TYR A 24 -1.01 -5.78 24.52
CA TYR A 24 -2.16 -6.47 23.95
C TYR A 24 -2.59 -7.63 24.85
N LEU A 25 -1.67 -8.51 25.21
CA LEU A 25 -1.85 -9.59 26.18
C LEU A 25 -2.24 -9.03 27.55
N GLY A 26 -1.59 -7.96 28.02
CA GLY A 26 -1.97 -7.27 29.25
C GLY A 26 -3.42 -6.81 29.23
N ARG A 27 -3.90 -6.21 28.13
CA ARG A 27 -5.32 -5.85 27.99
C ARG A 27 -6.25 -7.06 28.01
N GLN A 28 -5.88 -8.18 27.39
CA GLN A 28 -6.66 -9.42 27.44
C GLN A 28 -6.77 -9.97 28.87
N ILE A 29 -5.64 -10.05 29.59
CA ILE A 29 -5.59 -10.51 30.99
C ILE A 29 -6.40 -9.56 31.89
N ARG A 30 -6.29 -8.24 31.68
CA ARG A 30 -7.08 -7.26 32.43
C ARG A 30 -8.58 -7.37 32.17
N ARG A 31 -9.00 -7.87 31.01
CA ARG A 31 -10.42 -8.08 30.71
C ARG A 31 -10.91 -9.40 31.29
N ASN A 32 -10.24 -10.50 30.97
CA ASN A 32 -10.76 -11.86 31.16
C ASN A 32 -10.14 -12.60 32.36
N GLY A 33 -9.01 -12.11 32.91
CA GLY A 33 -8.30 -12.76 34.00
C GLY A 33 -9.00 -12.64 35.35
N THR A 34 -8.59 -13.51 36.28
CA THR A 34 -9.14 -13.61 37.64
C THR A 34 -8.27 -12.81 38.61
N SER A 35 -8.88 -12.14 39.59
CA SER A 35 -8.11 -11.43 40.61
C SER A 35 -7.41 -12.41 41.56
N SER A 36 -6.08 -12.43 41.52
CA SER A 36 -5.24 -13.27 42.38
C SER A 36 -3.92 -12.56 42.69
N GLN A 37 -3.12 -13.14 43.59
CA GLN A 37 -1.78 -12.65 43.89
C GLN A 37 -0.82 -13.11 42.78
N CYS A 38 -0.15 -12.18 42.11
CA CYS A 38 0.78 -12.49 41.04
C CYS A 38 2.03 -13.20 41.57
N SER A 39 2.44 -14.28 40.92
CA SER A 39 3.64 -15.05 41.30
C SER A 39 4.96 -14.36 40.94
N LEU A 40 4.95 -13.25 40.20
CA LEU A 40 6.16 -12.51 39.79
C LEU A 40 6.36 -11.21 40.60
N CYS A 41 5.29 -10.47 40.92
CA CYS A 41 5.38 -9.17 41.59
C CYS A 41 4.61 -9.07 42.91
N ASP A 42 4.04 -10.18 43.40
CA ASP A 42 3.25 -10.29 44.64
C ASP A 42 2.03 -9.37 44.76
N SER A 43 1.73 -8.58 43.73
CA SER A 43 0.60 -7.67 43.72
C SER A 43 -0.70 -8.40 43.42
N LYS A 44 -1.78 -8.02 44.11
CA LYS A 44 -3.13 -8.53 43.82
C LYS A 44 -3.72 -7.84 42.61
N ARG A 45 -3.74 -8.53 41.48
CA ARG A 45 -4.19 -8.01 40.17
C ARG A 45 -4.95 -9.08 39.41
N LYS A 46 -5.49 -8.75 38.24
CA LYS A 46 -6.01 -9.77 37.34
C LYS A 46 -4.86 -10.55 36.73
N CYS A 47 -4.93 -11.86 36.83
CA CYS A 47 -3.90 -12.79 36.40
C CYS A 47 -4.49 -13.95 35.58
N VAL A 48 -3.60 -14.62 34.85
CA VAL A 48 -3.86 -15.90 34.16
C VAL A 48 -2.78 -16.92 34.55
N PRO A 49 -3.04 -18.22 34.41
CA PRO A 49 -2.03 -19.25 34.62
C PRO A 49 -0.83 -19.05 33.70
N LEU A 50 0.38 -19.21 34.23
CA LEU A 50 1.61 -19.11 33.43
C LEU A 50 1.66 -20.17 32.32
N ALA A 51 1.06 -21.35 32.54
CA ALA A 51 0.96 -22.38 31.51
C ALA A 51 0.22 -21.90 30.24
N GLU A 52 -0.84 -21.10 30.39
CA GLU A 52 -1.58 -20.52 29.26
C GLU A 52 -0.71 -19.54 28.47
N ILE A 53 0.14 -18.77 29.15
CA ILE A 53 1.08 -17.86 28.50
C ILE A 53 2.15 -18.66 27.75
N VAL A 54 2.71 -19.70 28.38
CA VAL A 54 3.74 -20.56 27.78
C VAL A 54 3.21 -21.26 26.53
N GLU A 55 1.98 -21.78 26.54
CA GLU A 55 1.35 -22.41 25.37
C GLU A 55 1.27 -21.42 24.20
N ARG A 56 0.80 -20.20 24.44
CA ARG A 56 0.73 -19.15 23.42
C ARG A 56 2.11 -18.72 22.91
N VAL A 57 3.10 -18.58 23.79
CA VAL A 57 4.47 -18.27 23.40
C VAL A 57 5.04 -19.40 22.53
N ASN A 58 4.81 -20.66 22.90
CA ASN A 58 5.27 -21.81 22.14
C ASN A 58 4.63 -21.88 20.73
N GLU A 59 3.33 -21.58 20.61
CA GLU A 59 2.65 -21.46 19.30
C GLU A 59 3.27 -20.35 18.43
N ILE A 60 3.56 -19.19 19.03
CA ILE A 60 4.22 -18.07 18.34
C ILE A 60 5.62 -18.52 17.90
N LEU A 61 6.47 -19.00 18.80
CA LEU A 61 7.83 -19.43 18.45
C LEU A 61 7.82 -20.48 17.33
N GLY A 62 6.93 -21.48 17.39
CA GLY A 62 6.82 -22.51 16.37
C GLY A 62 6.41 -22.01 14.97
N THR A 63 5.87 -20.79 14.87
CA THR A 63 5.50 -20.15 13.60
C THR A 63 6.52 -19.09 13.15
N TYR A 64 7.29 -18.51 14.08
CA TYR A 64 8.11 -17.32 13.83
C TYR A 64 9.60 -17.57 13.75
N ILE A 65 10.09 -18.69 14.30
CA ILE A 65 11.52 -18.98 14.36
C ILE A 65 11.82 -20.40 13.88
N THR A 66 13.02 -20.57 13.35
CA THR A 66 13.63 -21.86 13.00
C THR A 66 15.04 -21.90 13.55
N GLU A 67 15.63 -23.08 13.68
CA GLU A 67 17.05 -23.20 14.01
C GLU A 67 17.89 -22.44 12.97
N GLY A 68 18.88 -21.69 13.46
CA GLY A 68 19.76 -20.89 12.63
C GLY A 68 20.66 -21.73 11.74
N GLU A 69 20.98 -21.20 10.55
CA GLU A 69 21.92 -21.86 9.64
C GLU A 69 23.35 -21.77 10.17
N HIS A 70 24.12 -22.84 9.93
CA HIS A 70 25.53 -22.88 10.29
C HIS A 70 26.37 -22.31 9.16
N VAL A 71 27.03 -21.18 9.42
CA VAL A 71 27.87 -20.51 8.44
C VAL A 71 29.33 -20.80 8.69
N TRP A 72 30.03 -21.21 7.63
CA TRP A 72 31.46 -21.48 7.64
C TRP A 72 32.21 -20.28 7.07
N ARG A 73 32.94 -19.54 7.91
CA ARG A 73 33.81 -18.45 7.44
C ARG A 73 35.27 -18.91 7.38
N TRP A 74 35.86 -18.85 6.19
CA TRP A 74 37.27 -19.15 6.00
C TRP A 74 38.12 -17.89 6.26
N SER A 75 38.53 -17.65 7.51
CA SER A 75 39.69 -16.80 7.79
C SER A 75 40.38 -17.21 9.10
N GLU A 76 41.67 -17.54 9.03
CA GLU A 76 42.61 -17.71 10.17
C GLU A 76 42.11 -18.47 11.41
N GLY A 77 41.25 -19.48 11.20
CA GLY A 77 40.70 -20.34 12.24
C GLY A 77 39.33 -20.85 11.83
N ARG A 78 38.97 -22.10 12.19
CA ARG A 78 37.61 -22.61 11.98
C ARG A 78 36.69 -21.96 13.01
N ILE A 79 36.04 -20.86 12.66
CA ILE A 79 34.95 -20.32 13.47
C ILE A 79 33.65 -20.87 12.89
N GLN A 80 33.05 -21.81 13.62
CA GLN A 80 31.68 -22.26 13.40
C GLN A 80 30.78 -21.28 14.16
N TYR A 81 29.95 -20.54 13.43
CA TYR A 81 28.93 -19.68 14.04
C TYR A 81 27.57 -20.09 13.46
N GLN A 82 26.60 -20.25 14.36
CA GLN A 82 25.20 -20.43 13.99
C GLN A 82 24.54 -19.06 13.94
N GLU A 83 23.92 -18.71 12.82
CA GLU A 83 23.19 -17.45 12.71
C GLU A 83 21.99 -17.39 13.66
N GLY A 84 21.62 -16.18 14.07
CA GLY A 84 20.45 -15.93 14.90
C GLY A 84 20.79 -15.69 16.37
N ASP A 85 19.77 -15.82 17.20
CA ASP A 85 19.76 -15.38 18.60
C ASP A 85 19.21 -16.46 19.53
N SER A 86 19.52 -16.35 20.82
CA SER A 86 19.09 -17.29 21.86
C SER A 86 17.57 -17.32 22.03
N ILE A 87 17.05 -18.41 22.63
CA ILE A 87 15.61 -18.51 22.89
C ILE A 87 15.08 -17.41 23.82
N ASP A 88 15.88 -16.98 24.81
CA ASP A 88 15.55 -15.90 25.73
C ASP A 88 15.33 -14.57 25.00
N TYR A 89 16.15 -14.28 24.00
CA TYR A 89 15.98 -13.12 23.13
C TYR A 89 14.65 -13.18 22.35
N TRP A 90 14.30 -14.33 21.79
CA TRP A 90 13.02 -14.45 21.07
C TRP A 90 11.81 -14.33 22.00
N VAL A 91 11.93 -14.82 23.23
CA VAL A 91 10.87 -14.66 24.24
C VAL A 91 10.77 -13.20 24.71
N SER A 92 11.89 -12.50 24.91
CA SER A 92 11.89 -11.07 25.26
C SER A 92 11.30 -10.22 24.14
N GLU A 93 11.62 -10.53 22.88
CA GLU A 93 11.00 -9.92 21.68
C GLU A 93 9.48 -10.15 21.64
N ILE A 94 8.98 -11.33 22.00
CA ILE A 94 7.54 -11.62 22.06
C ILE A 94 6.82 -10.73 23.07
N PHE A 95 7.44 -10.47 24.23
CA PHE A 95 6.87 -9.62 25.27
C PHE A 95 7.18 -8.13 25.09
N GLY A 96 8.13 -7.78 24.22
CA GLY A 96 8.61 -6.41 24.03
C GLY A 96 9.29 -5.85 25.27
N CYS A 97 10.12 -6.66 25.94
CA CYS A 97 10.83 -6.31 27.17
C CYS A 97 12.33 -6.64 27.08
N GLU A 98 13.10 -6.27 28.11
CA GLU A 98 14.53 -6.62 28.16
C GLU A 98 14.74 -8.12 28.41
N ASP A 99 15.90 -8.62 28.00
CA ASP A 99 16.35 -9.98 28.30
C ASP A 99 16.44 -10.17 29.82
N HIS A 100 16.02 -11.35 30.31
CA HIS A 100 16.00 -11.72 31.74
C HIS A 100 14.97 -10.99 32.62
N GLU A 101 13.95 -10.34 32.04
CA GLU A 101 12.77 -9.96 32.81
C GLU A 101 12.12 -11.20 33.47
N PRO A 102 11.53 -11.10 34.69
CA PRO A 102 11.04 -12.27 35.42
C PRO A 102 10.02 -13.13 34.65
N ILE A 103 9.31 -12.53 33.68
CA ILE A 103 8.41 -13.26 32.79
C ILE A 103 9.14 -14.10 31.75
N VAL A 104 10.26 -13.59 31.20
CA VAL A 104 11.10 -14.30 30.21
C VAL A 104 11.66 -15.55 30.87
N ASP A 105 12.31 -15.41 32.03
CA ASP A 105 12.84 -16.54 32.80
C ASP A 105 11.74 -17.58 33.15
N ALA A 106 10.56 -17.09 33.56
CA ALA A 106 9.45 -17.95 33.95
C ALA A 106 8.86 -18.74 32.76
N VAL A 107 8.92 -18.18 31.56
CA VAL A 107 8.48 -18.82 30.32
C VAL A 107 9.57 -19.75 29.77
N CYS A 108 10.82 -19.27 29.62
CA CYS A 108 11.96 -20.05 29.13
C CYS A 108 12.18 -21.33 29.94
N SER A 109 12.05 -21.25 31.26
CA SER A 109 12.17 -22.42 32.15
C SER A 109 11.12 -23.53 31.90
N ARG A 110 10.04 -23.22 31.18
CA ARG A 110 8.97 -24.17 30.82
C ARG A 110 8.94 -24.56 29.34
N LEU A 111 9.76 -23.91 28.50
CA LEU A 111 9.89 -24.27 27.10
C LEU A 111 10.78 -25.52 26.96
N THR A 112 10.17 -26.65 26.65
CA THR A 112 10.88 -27.93 26.50
C THR A 112 11.34 -28.20 25.07
N SER A 113 10.70 -27.58 24.08
CA SER A 113 10.96 -27.80 22.65
C SER A 113 12.16 -27.01 22.12
N TYR A 114 12.79 -26.18 22.94
CA TYR A 114 13.88 -25.28 22.56
C TYR A 114 15.11 -25.51 23.44
N SER A 115 16.30 -25.34 22.86
CA SER A 115 17.59 -25.54 23.51
C SER A 115 18.28 -24.21 23.79
N ASP A 116 18.99 -24.13 24.92
CA ASP A 116 19.89 -23.02 25.26
C ASP A 116 21.13 -22.97 24.34
N ASP A 117 21.51 -24.11 23.77
CA ASP A 117 22.74 -24.26 22.97
C ASP A 117 22.51 -23.95 21.47
N ILE A 118 21.27 -23.71 21.06
CA ILE A 118 20.88 -23.46 19.67
C ILE A 118 20.53 -21.98 19.50
N GLN A 119 21.10 -21.36 18.46
CA GLN A 119 20.65 -20.05 18.01
C GLN A 119 19.50 -20.22 17.01
N TYR A 120 18.49 -19.38 17.16
CA TYR A 120 17.30 -19.40 16.34
C TYR A 120 17.25 -18.16 15.48
N SER A 121 16.84 -18.33 14.23
CA SER A 121 16.67 -17.24 13.27
C SER A 121 15.18 -17.05 12.97
N ARG A 122 14.81 -15.81 12.64
CA ARG A 122 13.46 -15.51 12.16
C ARG A 122 13.14 -16.43 10.97
N GLN A 123 12.06 -17.19 11.08
CA GLN A 123 11.52 -17.93 9.96
C GLN A 123 11.15 -16.93 8.88
N ARG A 124 11.72 -17.10 7.68
CA ARG A 124 11.37 -16.28 6.52
C ARG A 124 9.92 -16.59 6.17
N PHE A 125 9.02 -15.75 6.67
CA PHE A 125 7.61 -15.82 6.31
C PHE A 125 7.53 -15.55 4.81
N SER A 126 6.90 -16.44 4.04
CA SER A 126 6.56 -16.09 2.67
C SER A 126 5.54 -14.95 2.76
N LEU A 127 5.95 -13.76 2.32
CA LEU A 127 5.07 -12.60 2.13
C LEU A 127 4.02 -12.85 1.01
N ASP A 128 3.90 -14.08 0.50
CA ASP A 128 3.07 -14.43 -0.64
C ASP A 128 1.58 -14.18 -0.45
N ASP A 129 0.99 -14.20 0.76
CA ASP A 129 -0.47 -14.15 0.84
C ASP A 129 -1.05 -12.82 0.32
N ILE A 130 -0.43 -11.68 0.67
CA ILE A 130 -0.94 -10.37 0.21
C ILE A 130 -0.50 -10.08 -1.23
N GLY A 131 0.71 -10.49 -1.61
CA GLY A 131 1.16 -10.43 -3.01
C GLY A 131 0.22 -11.23 -3.91
N HIS A 132 -0.17 -12.44 -3.49
CA HIS A 132 -1.14 -13.28 -4.16
C HIS A 132 -2.51 -12.62 -4.23
N GLN A 133 -3.05 -12.09 -3.13
CA GLN A 133 -4.32 -11.36 -3.12
C GLN A 133 -4.30 -10.12 -4.04
N TRP A 134 -3.16 -9.42 -4.12
CA TRP A 134 -2.97 -8.31 -5.04
C TRP A 134 -2.98 -8.79 -6.50
N CYS A 135 -2.25 -9.86 -6.82
CA CYS A 135 -2.26 -10.47 -8.14
C CYS A 135 -3.65 -10.98 -8.53
N GLU A 136 -4.37 -11.65 -7.63
CA GLU A 136 -5.76 -12.08 -7.83
C GLU A 136 -6.70 -10.90 -8.06
N PHE A 137 -6.50 -9.81 -7.32
CA PHE A 137 -7.26 -8.58 -7.54
C PHE A 137 -6.99 -8.01 -8.95
N GLN A 138 -5.73 -7.91 -9.35
CA GLN A 138 -5.35 -7.43 -10.69
C GLN A 138 -5.92 -8.31 -11.81
N GLU A 139 -5.74 -9.63 -11.70
CA GLU A 139 -6.28 -10.61 -12.64
C GLU A 139 -7.81 -10.57 -12.67
N GLY A 140 -8.46 -10.46 -11.51
CA GLY A 140 -9.90 -10.29 -11.39
C GLY A 140 -10.41 -9.03 -12.11
N MET A 141 -9.66 -7.92 -12.05
CA MET A 141 -10.01 -6.71 -12.79
C MET A 141 -9.76 -6.86 -14.30
N LYS A 142 -8.66 -7.50 -14.71
CA LYS A 142 -8.30 -7.64 -16.12
C LYS A 142 -9.15 -8.68 -16.86
N HIS A 143 -9.45 -9.81 -16.21
CA HIS A 143 -10.00 -11.03 -16.82
C HIS A 143 -11.25 -11.59 -16.11
N GLY A 144 -11.60 -11.09 -14.92
CA GLY A 144 -12.70 -11.60 -14.12
C GLY A 144 -14.00 -10.77 -14.16
N ILE A 145 -14.84 -11.01 -13.15
CA ILE A 145 -16.08 -10.24 -12.90
C ILE A 145 -15.69 -8.88 -12.36
N ARG A 146 -16.10 -7.79 -13.04
CA ARG A 146 -15.69 -6.41 -12.67
C ARG A 146 -16.70 -5.67 -11.82
N PHE A 147 -17.98 -5.73 -12.18
CA PHE A 147 -19.01 -4.84 -11.60
C PHE A 147 -19.54 -5.28 -10.23
N PHE A 148 -19.61 -6.58 -9.98
CA PHE A 148 -20.15 -7.16 -8.74
C PHE A 148 -19.11 -8.06 -8.07
N ASN A 149 -17.89 -7.54 -7.98
CA ASN A 149 -16.76 -8.27 -7.43
C ASN A 149 -16.64 -8.04 -5.93
N GLU A 150 -17.29 -8.89 -5.14
CA GLU A 150 -17.27 -8.77 -3.68
C GLU A 150 -15.89 -9.09 -3.08
N SER A 151 -15.08 -9.96 -3.72
CA SER A 151 -13.71 -10.23 -3.24
C SER A 151 -12.81 -9.00 -3.40
N ALA A 152 -12.85 -8.33 -4.55
CA ALA A 152 -12.15 -7.07 -4.76
C ALA A 152 -12.58 -6.00 -3.76
N LYS A 153 -13.89 -5.85 -3.53
CA LYS A 153 -14.42 -4.89 -2.54
C LYS A 153 -13.98 -5.22 -1.11
N ALA A 154 -13.97 -6.49 -0.73
CA ALA A 154 -13.50 -6.94 0.58
C ALA A 154 -12.00 -6.68 0.76
N PHE A 155 -11.21 -6.95 -0.28
CA PHE A 155 -9.77 -6.70 -0.30
C PHE A 155 -9.45 -5.21 -0.19
N LEU A 156 -10.05 -4.36 -1.03
CA LEU A 156 -9.88 -2.90 -0.94
C LEU A 156 -10.38 -2.33 0.40
N GLY A 157 -11.47 -2.89 0.93
CA GLY A 157 -11.97 -2.52 2.25
C GLY A 157 -11.10 -2.96 3.41
N TRP A 158 -10.34 -4.03 3.25
CA TRP A 158 -9.30 -4.41 4.19
C TRP A 158 -8.06 -3.52 4.04
N ILE A 159 -7.55 -3.27 2.82
CA ILE A 159 -6.38 -2.39 2.56
C ILE A 159 -6.62 -0.98 3.08
N PHE A 160 -7.73 -0.35 2.71
CA PHE A 160 -8.02 1.07 2.99
C PHE A 160 -8.85 1.28 4.27
N LYS A 161 -8.86 0.30 5.18
CA LYS A 161 -9.58 0.42 6.44
C LYS A 161 -8.95 1.48 7.36
N ASP A 162 -9.75 2.36 7.96
CA ASP A 162 -9.26 3.27 9.01
C ASP A 162 -8.08 4.17 8.56
N LEU A 163 -8.01 4.56 7.28
CA LEU A 163 -6.92 5.41 6.75
C LEU A 163 -6.79 6.76 7.47
N ASP A 164 -7.90 7.29 7.96
CA ASP A 164 -7.96 8.54 8.74
C ASP A 164 -7.29 8.45 10.11
N LYS A 165 -7.02 7.22 10.60
CA LYS A 165 -6.32 7.00 11.86
C LYS A 165 -4.79 6.97 11.71
N TYR A 166 -4.28 6.91 10.48
CA TYR A 166 -2.84 6.97 10.19
C TYR A 166 -2.38 8.44 10.16
N SER A 167 -2.33 9.06 11.34
CA SER A 167 -1.99 10.47 11.55
C SER A 167 -1.56 10.77 12.99
N ALA A 168 -1.34 9.74 13.82
CA ALA A 168 -1.31 9.85 15.27
C ALA A 168 -0.22 10.77 15.85
N SER A 169 0.75 11.22 15.05
CA SER A 169 1.87 12.07 15.47
C SER A 169 1.94 13.46 14.82
N SER A 170 1.32 13.70 13.65
CA SER A 170 1.17 15.04 13.03
C SER A 170 0.33 15.02 11.75
N ASP A 171 -0.32 16.14 11.43
CA ASP A 171 -0.99 16.37 10.14
C ASP A 171 0.00 16.33 8.96
N GLU A 172 1.28 16.58 9.22
CA GLU A 172 2.35 16.53 8.21
C GLU A 172 2.58 15.12 7.67
N HIS A 173 2.30 14.08 8.44
CA HIS A 173 2.50 12.68 8.03
C HIS A 173 1.20 11.90 7.81
N ALA A 174 0.04 12.57 7.95
CA ALA A 174 -1.25 11.97 7.68
C ALA A 174 -1.35 11.54 6.21
N VAL A 175 -1.73 10.28 5.96
CA VAL A 175 -1.94 9.76 4.59
C VAL A 175 -3.20 10.33 3.95
N VAL A 176 -4.24 10.58 4.74
CA VAL A 176 -5.41 11.34 4.31
C VAL A 176 -5.18 12.80 4.68
N ARG A 177 -5.01 13.64 3.65
CA ARG A 177 -4.75 15.07 3.80
C ARG A 177 -6.04 15.85 3.62
N LEU A 178 -6.29 16.80 4.53
CA LEU A 178 -7.29 17.84 4.33
C LEU A 178 -6.61 19.02 3.63
N LEU A 179 -7.00 19.32 2.40
CA LEU A 179 -6.53 20.51 1.70
C LEU A 179 -7.61 21.60 1.76
N THR A 180 -7.27 22.74 2.35
CA THR A 180 -8.13 23.93 2.46
C THR A 180 -7.79 24.94 1.35
N PRO A 181 -8.72 25.83 0.97
CA PRO A 181 -8.41 26.91 0.02
C PRO A 181 -7.22 27.78 0.42
N GLU A 182 -6.99 27.96 1.72
CA GLU A 182 -5.96 28.82 2.28
C GLU A 182 -4.57 28.17 2.27
N ASP A 183 -4.49 26.85 2.52
CA ASP A 183 -3.22 26.13 2.70
C ASP A 183 -2.88 25.18 1.55
N SER A 184 -3.77 25.05 0.55
CA SER A 184 -3.50 24.18 -0.59
C SER A 184 -2.41 24.74 -1.51
N PRO A 185 -1.45 23.91 -1.96
CA PRO A 185 -0.51 24.32 -2.99
C PRO A 185 -1.25 24.62 -4.31
N SER A 186 -0.69 25.52 -5.13
CA SER A 186 -1.17 25.77 -6.49
C SER A 186 -1.25 24.47 -7.29
N ILE A 187 -2.33 24.30 -8.05
CA ILE A 187 -2.55 23.12 -8.89
C ILE A 187 -2.46 23.53 -10.35
N TYR A 188 -1.50 22.98 -11.08
CA TYR A 188 -1.32 23.27 -12.50
C TYR A 188 -1.94 22.18 -13.36
N ARG A 189 -2.59 22.59 -14.45
CA ARG A 189 -3.04 21.70 -15.51
C ARG A 189 -2.63 22.22 -16.88
N ALA A 190 -2.29 21.31 -17.78
CA ALA A 190 -1.80 21.61 -19.10
C ALA A 190 -2.50 20.75 -20.17
N ARG A 191 -2.48 21.24 -21.41
CA ARG A 191 -2.91 20.49 -22.60
C ARG A 191 -1.92 20.67 -23.73
N THR A 192 -1.67 19.58 -24.44
CA THR A 192 -0.95 19.61 -25.72
C THR A 192 -1.82 20.27 -26.78
N CYS A 193 -1.22 21.18 -27.54
CA CYS A 193 -1.85 21.93 -28.61
C CYS A 193 -1.21 21.51 -29.93
N MET A 194 -2.03 21.00 -30.86
CA MET A 194 -1.56 20.55 -32.17
C MET A 194 -1.63 21.66 -33.23
N SER A 195 -2.28 22.78 -32.93
CA SER A 195 -2.44 23.90 -33.85
C SER A 195 -2.58 25.25 -33.15
N SER A 196 -2.39 26.34 -33.89
CA SER A 196 -2.58 27.69 -33.38
C SER A 196 -4.03 27.99 -32.98
N GLU A 197 -5.01 27.34 -33.62
CA GLU A 197 -6.42 27.44 -33.23
C GLU A 197 -6.64 26.88 -31.84
N SER A 198 -6.06 25.72 -31.51
CA SER A 198 -6.21 25.12 -30.17
C SER A 198 -5.65 25.99 -29.05
N VAL A 199 -4.56 26.73 -29.32
CA VAL A 199 -4.02 27.73 -28.38
C VAL A 199 -4.98 28.91 -28.24
N SER A 200 -5.55 29.38 -29.35
CA SER A 200 -6.49 30.50 -29.37
C SER A 200 -7.79 30.15 -28.64
N GLU A 201 -8.32 28.94 -28.81
CA GLU A 201 -9.48 28.43 -28.08
C GLU A 201 -9.24 28.40 -26.57
N ILE A 202 -8.08 27.89 -26.14
CA ILE A 202 -7.71 27.88 -24.72
C ILE A 202 -7.57 29.31 -24.21
N THR A 203 -6.94 30.21 -24.96
CA THR A 203 -6.74 31.60 -24.54
C THR A 203 -8.05 32.37 -24.42
N ALA A 204 -9.03 32.07 -25.28
CA ALA A 204 -10.34 32.71 -25.26
C ALA A 204 -11.19 32.30 -24.03
N ASP A 205 -11.06 31.06 -23.55
CA ASP A 205 -11.73 30.58 -22.33
C ASP A 205 -10.86 29.52 -21.61
N PRO A 206 -9.86 29.95 -20.82
CA PRO A 206 -8.93 29.04 -20.18
C PRO A 206 -9.60 28.13 -19.15
N ALA A 207 -10.55 28.67 -18.39
CA ALA A 207 -11.25 27.94 -17.34
C ALA A 207 -12.01 26.73 -17.91
N ARG A 208 -12.74 26.94 -19.02
CA ARG A 208 -13.45 25.86 -19.70
C ARG A 208 -12.51 24.87 -20.37
N ASN A 209 -11.49 25.35 -21.08
CA ASN A 209 -10.67 24.49 -21.91
C ASN A 209 -9.62 23.72 -21.11
N LEU A 210 -9.02 24.31 -20.08
CA LEU A 210 -8.12 23.59 -19.16
C LEU A 210 -8.88 22.84 -18.07
N GLY A 211 -10.14 23.18 -17.80
CA GLY A 211 -10.98 22.51 -16.82
C GLY A 211 -11.31 21.04 -17.14
N VAL A 212 -12.17 20.46 -16.30
CA VAL A 212 -12.64 19.08 -16.46
C VAL A 212 -13.41 18.93 -17.77
N PRO A 213 -13.11 17.91 -18.61
CA PRO A 213 -13.84 17.72 -19.86
C PRO A 213 -15.31 17.35 -19.58
N PRO A 214 -16.25 17.71 -20.48
CA PRO A 214 -17.60 17.17 -20.45
C PRO A 214 -17.60 15.64 -20.46
N LYS A 215 -18.61 15.01 -19.84
CA LYS A 215 -18.74 13.55 -19.73
C LYS A 215 -18.71 12.83 -21.08
N GLU A 216 -19.23 13.46 -22.13
CA GLU A 216 -19.24 12.93 -23.50
C GLU A 216 -17.84 12.92 -24.15
N ARG A 217 -16.88 13.68 -23.60
CA ARG A 217 -15.50 13.80 -24.09
C ARG A 217 -14.46 13.36 -23.05
N ALA A 218 -14.89 12.85 -21.91
CA ALA A 218 -14.00 12.35 -20.87
C ALA A 218 -13.37 11.03 -21.35
N GLY A 219 -12.09 11.10 -21.72
CA GLY A 219 -11.31 9.93 -22.07
C GLY A 219 -10.99 9.05 -20.86
N GLU A 220 -10.41 7.89 -21.15
CA GLU A 220 -9.89 6.99 -20.13
C GLU A 220 -8.58 7.53 -19.53
N GLY A 221 -8.42 7.38 -18.21
CA GLY A 221 -7.19 7.70 -17.51
C GLY A 221 -6.89 6.69 -16.39
N ARG A 222 -5.75 6.84 -15.72
CA ARG A 222 -5.32 5.97 -14.62
C ARG A 222 -6.35 5.89 -13.49
N MET A 223 -7.01 7.00 -13.18
CA MET A 223 -7.91 7.14 -12.03
C MET A 223 -9.37 7.30 -12.44
N ASN A 224 -9.70 7.14 -13.73
CA ASN A 224 -11.08 7.25 -14.20
C ASN A 224 -11.33 6.43 -15.49
N PRO A 225 -12.46 5.73 -15.60
CA PRO A 225 -12.86 5.12 -16.86
C PRO A 225 -13.34 6.19 -17.86
N ALA A 226 -13.37 5.83 -19.15
CA ALA A 226 -13.97 6.68 -20.18
C ALA A 226 -15.43 7.02 -19.82
N GLY A 227 -15.82 8.28 -20.07
CA GLY A 227 -17.15 8.80 -19.73
C GLY A 227 -17.31 9.29 -18.29
N VAL A 228 -16.34 9.02 -17.40
CA VAL A 228 -16.31 9.56 -16.02
C VAL A 228 -15.23 10.63 -15.93
N PRO A 229 -15.58 11.93 -15.85
CA PRO A 229 -14.57 12.98 -15.82
C PRO A 229 -13.80 13.01 -14.49
N ALA A 230 -12.51 13.32 -14.56
CA ALA A 230 -11.69 13.67 -13.40
C ALA A 230 -10.79 14.86 -13.76
N PHE A 231 -10.37 15.61 -12.74
CA PHE A 231 -9.38 16.67 -12.92
C PHE A 231 -7.99 16.13 -12.61
N TYR A 232 -7.09 16.13 -13.59
CA TYR A 232 -5.67 15.80 -13.40
C TYR A 232 -4.85 17.07 -13.38
N GLY A 233 -4.02 17.24 -12.35
CA GLY A 233 -3.05 18.33 -12.26
C GLY A 233 -1.77 17.91 -11.55
N ALA A 234 -0.85 18.85 -11.39
CA ALA A 234 0.38 18.68 -10.63
C ALA A 234 0.65 19.93 -9.78
N PHE A 235 1.40 19.78 -8.69
CA PHE A 235 1.73 20.91 -7.81
C PHE A 235 2.81 21.83 -8.38
N GLU A 236 3.61 21.34 -9.35
CA GLU A 236 4.55 22.16 -10.10
C GLU A 236 4.18 22.20 -11.58
N ARG A 237 4.23 23.40 -12.17
CA ARG A 237 3.94 23.60 -13.59
C ARG A 237 4.83 22.74 -14.50
N LYS A 238 6.12 22.58 -14.15
CA LYS A 238 7.07 21.73 -14.88
C LYS A 238 6.64 20.26 -14.90
N THR A 239 6.17 19.73 -13.76
CA THR A 239 5.69 18.35 -13.60
C THR A 239 4.49 18.13 -14.52
N CYS A 240 3.57 19.09 -14.56
CA CYS A 240 2.40 19.02 -15.43
C CYS A 240 2.76 18.96 -16.92
N VAL A 241 3.76 19.72 -17.37
CA VAL A 241 4.23 19.67 -18.77
C VAL A 241 4.94 18.33 -19.05
N ALA A 242 5.75 17.84 -18.11
CA ALA A 242 6.48 16.57 -18.26
C ALA A 242 5.54 15.35 -18.39
N GLU A 243 4.46 15.30 -17.60
CA GLU A 243 3.45 14.23 -17.65
C GLU A 243 2.75 14.11 -19.02
N LEU A 244 2.66 15.20 -19.79
CA LEU A 244 2.09 15.16 -21.14
C LEU A 244 3.01 14.51 -22.18
N ARG A 245 4.30 14.31 -21.86
CA ARG A 245 5.33 13.76 -22.77
C ARG A 245 5.31 14.38 -24.17
N PRO A 246 5.28 15.71 -24.30
CA PRO A 246 5.17 16.33 -25.61
C PRO A 246 6.48 16.14 -26.41
N PRO A 247 6.40 15.96 -27.74
CA PRO A 247 7.59 15.85 -28.58
C PRO A 247 8.32 17.20 -28.69
N VAL A 248 9.61 17.17 -29.07
CA VAL A 248 10.36 18.39 -29.44
C VAL A 248 9.65 19.08 -30.61
N GLY A 249 9.51 20.41 -30.52
CA GLY A 249 8.71 21.22 -31.45
C GLY A 249 7.20 21.22 -31.13
N GLY A 250 6.75 20.38 -30.20
CA GLY A 250 5.39 20.41 -29.69
C GLY A 250 5.05 21.69 -28.94
N THR A 251 3.76 21.97 -28.81
CA THR A 251 3.24 23.10 -28.04
C THR A 251 2.38 22.60 -26.89
N VAL A 252 2.55 23.20 -25.72
CA VAL A 252 1.72 22.94 -24.54
C VAL A 252 1.23 24.28 -23.98
N VAL A 253 -0.02 24.34 -23.53
CA VAL A 253 -0.54 25.48 -22.76
C VAL A 253 -0.90 25.00 -21.36
N SER A 254 -0.47 25.72 -20.33
CA SER A 254 -0.79 25.42 -18.94
C SER A 254 -1.37 26.60 -18.19
N GLY A 255 -2.17 26.30 -17.18
CA GLY A 255 -2.84 27.27 -16.32
C GLY A 255 -2.87 26.79 -14.88
N GLU A 256 -3.04 27.74 -13.97
CA GLU A 256 -3.14 27.49 -12.54
C GLU A 256 -4.61 27.39 -12.10
N PHE A 257 -4.83 26.52 -11.14
CA PHE A 257 -6.09 26.30 -10.45
C PHE A 257 -5.83 26.33 -8.94
N ARG A 258 -6.83 26.80 -8.20
CA ARG A 258 -6.85 26.80 -6.74
C ARG A 258 -8.08 26.09 -6.23
N LEU A 259 -8.02 25.55 -5.01
CA LEU A 259 -9.20 25.04 -4.34
C LEU A 259 -10.10 26.20 -3.87
N VAL A 260 -11.41 26.00 -3.96
CA VAL A 260 -12.42 26.95 -3.44
C VAL A 260 -13.24 26.38 -2.28
N ARG A 261 -12.99 25.13 -1.91
CA ARG A 261 -13.50 24.48 -0.69
C ARG A 261 -12.55 23.37 -0.26
N GLU A 262 -12.72 22.93 0.98
CA GLU A 262 -11.96 21.80 1.50
C GLU A 262 -12.20 20.50 0.72
N VAL A 263 -11.13 19.70 0.57
CA VAL A 263 -11.17 18.36 -0.01
C VAL A 263 -10.30 17.40 0.79
N LYS A 264 -10.75 16.14 0.91
CA LYS A 264 -9.97 15.07 1.53
C LYS A 264 -9.28 14.26 0.44
N VAL A 265 -7.95 14.27 0.42
CA VAL A 265 -7.18 13.54 -0.58
C VAL A 265 -6.31 12.47 0.05
N LEU A 266 -6.23 11.30 -0.57
CA LEU A 266 -5.30 10.24 -0.16
C LEU A 266 -3.95 10.47 -0.83
N ASP A 267 -2.90 10.69 -0.05
CA ASP A 267 -1.53 10.86 -0.53
C ASP A 267 -0.77 9.55 -0.44
N PHE A 268 -0.66 8.85 -1.58
CA PHE A 268 0.02 7.56 -1.64
C PHE A 268 1.51 7.68 -1.30
N GLY A 269 2.14 8.81 -1.64
CA GLY A 269 3.56 9.03 -1.36
C GLY A 269 3.89 9.19 0.13
N ARG A 270 2.87 9.34 1.00
CA ARG A 270 3.08 9.41 2.45
C ARG A 270 3.12 8.05 3.14
N PHE A 271 2.62 6.97 2.53
CA PHE A 271 2.60 5.65 3.17
C PHE A 271 3.99 5.14 3.57
N GLU A 272 5.02 5.47 2.79
CA GLU A 272 6.41 5.09 3.07
C GLU A 272 6.90 5.62 4.43
N LYS A 273 6.42 6.79 4.85
CA LYS A 273 6.88 7.48 6.08
C LYS A 273 5.80 7.62 7.14
N ALA A 274 4.56 7.25 6.83
CA ALA A 274 3.44 7.39 7.74
C ALA A 274 3.59 6.48 8.96
N ASP A 275 3.13 6.99 10.11
CA ASP A 275 2.84 6.15 11.27
C ASP A 275 1.53 5.40 11.01
N LEU A 276 1.66 4.13 10.63
CA LEU A 276 0.53 3.23 10.38
C LEU A 276 -0.06 2.65 11.69
N GLY A 277 0.28 3.24 12.84
CA GLY A 277 -0.08 2.81 14.19
C GLY A 277 1.00 1.94 14.86
N PRO A 278 0.76 1.48 16.09
CA PRO A 278 1.69 0.61 16.79
C PRO A 278 1.89 -0.71 16.05
N THR A 279 3.10 -1.26 16.13
CA THR A 279 3.39 -2.61 15.64
C THR A 279 2.39 -3.60 16.28
N PRO A 280 1.76 -4.49 15.48
CA PRO A 280 0.88 -5.51 16.03
C PRO A 280 1.63 -6.39 17.04
N SER A 281 0.96 -6.78 18.12
CA SER A 281 1.52 -7.74 19.09
C SER A 281 1.52 -9.15 18.51
N LEU A 282 2.58 -9.92 18.76
CA LEU A 282 2.68 -11.33 18.36
C LEU A 282 1.58 -12.20 19.00
N PHE A 283 1.00 -11.75 20.12
CA PHE A 283 -0.16 -12.40 20.75
C PHE A 283 -1.50 -12.14 20.05
N ASP A 284 -1.54 -11.27 19.04
CA ASP A 284 -2.73 -11.01 18.22
C ASP A 284 -2.85 -12.07 17.12
N SER A 285 -3.96 -12.81 17.10
CA SER A 285 -4.22 -13.81 16.06
C SER A 285 -4.31 -13.22 14.65
N LYS A 286 -4.44 -11.90 14.52
CA LYS A 286 -4.39 -11.16 13.25
C LYS A 286 -3.05 -10.52 12.96
N TYR A 287 -1.98 -10.86 13.69
CA TYR A 287 -0.65 -10.27 13.52
C TYR A 287 -0.20 -10.25 12.07
N HIS A 288 -0.16 -11.40 11.39
CA HIS A 288 0.37 -11.50 10.02
C HIS A 288 -0.44 -10.65 9.05
N SER A 289 -1.77 -10.70 9.13
CA SER A 289 -2.65 -9.87 8.32
C SER A 289 -2.41 -8.37 8.58
N LYS A 290 -2.26 -7.95 9.83
CA LYS A 290 -2.01 -6.53 10.16
C LYS A 290 -0.62 -6.07 9.74
N LEU A 291 0.41 -6.88 9.96
CA LEU A 291 1.79 -6.57 9.59
C LEU A 291 1.92 -6.50 8.07
N GLY A 292 1.49 -7.56 7.39
CA GLY A 292 1.54 -7.60 5.93
C GLY A 292 0.72 -6.47 5.29
N ARG A 293 -0.42 -6.09 5.86
CA ARG A 293 -1.16 -4.90 5.40
C ARG A 293 -0.32 -3.63 5.49
N ARG A 294 0.42 -3.43 6.59
CA ARG A 294 1.29 -2.25 6.76
C ARG A 294 2.41 -2.26 5.72
N ASP A 295 3.05 -3.40 5.52
CA ASP A 295 4.14 -3.55 4.56
C ASP A 295 3.62 -3.31 3.13
N PHE A 296 2.45 -3.88 2.81
CA PHE A 296 1.80 -3.67 1.52
C PHE A 296 1.39 -2.21 1.30
N LEU A 297 0.87 -1.51 2.32
CA LEU A 297 0.56 -0.09 2.21
C LEU A 297 1.81 0.76 1.89
N ARG A 298 2.98 0.41 2.44
CA ARG A 298 4.25 1.07 2.10
C ARG A 298 4.63 0.84 0.63
N TYR A 299 4.37 -0.35 0.10
CA TYR A 299 4.63 -0.70 -1.30
C TYR A 299 3.55 -0.23 -2.28
N LEU A 300 2.33 0.05 -1.80
CA LEU A 300 1.18 0.34 -2.65
C LEU A 300 1.43 1.52 -3.58
N HIS A 301 2.19 2.53 -3.15
CA HIS A 301 2.54 3.68 -3.97
C HIS A 301 3.33 3.27 -5.22
N ASP A 302 4.31 2.39 -5.09
CA ASP A 302 5.07 1.85 -6.22
C ASP A 302 4.17 1.00 -7.12
N ALA A 303 3.33 0.15 -6.52
CA ALA A 303 2.43 -0.75 -7.25
C ALA A 303 1.43 0.00 -8.16
N ILE A 304 1.01 1.21 -7.80
CA ILE A 304 0.08 2.02 -8.59
C ILE A 304 0.75 3.08 -9.49
N THR A 305 2.04 3.37 -9.27
CA THR A 305 2.78 4.37 -10.05
C THR A 305 3.51 3.79 -11.25
N VAL A 306 3.58 2.46 -11.39
CA VAL A 306 4.18 1.78 -12.54
C VAL A 306 3.73 2.43 -13.86
N PRO A 307 4.66 2.76 -14.78
CA PRO A 307 4.32 3.40 -16.04
C PRO A 307 3.56 2.43 -16.95
N VAL A 308 2.34 2.82 -17.34
CA VAL A 308 1.60 2.08 -18.38
C VAL A 308 2.06 2.56 -19.75
N LEU A 309 2.41 1.61 -20.62
CA LEU A 309 2.80 1.89 -22.00
C LEU A 309 1.56 2.29 -22.83
N PRO A 310 1.70 3.20 -23.82
CA PRO A 310 0.61 3.51 -24.74
C PRO A 310 0.08 2.23 -25.42
N GLY A 311 -1.23 2.02 -25.46
CA GLY A 311 -1.86 0.79 -25.98
C GLY A 311 -2.08 -0.33 -24.94
N ALA A 312 -1.61 -0.13 -23.70
CA ALA A 312 -1.83 -1.04 -22.58
C ALA A 312 -2.84 -0.47 -21.56
N GLU A 313 -3.85 0.29 -22.01
CA GLU A 313 -4.82 0.97 -21.15
C GLU A 313 -5.60 0.01 -20.23
N ARG A 314 -5.66 -1.29 -20.58
CA ARG A 314 -6.20 -2.35 -19.70
C ARG A 314 -5.52 -2.40 -18.33
N ASP A 315 -4.29 -1.90 -18.20
CA ASP A 315 -3.58 -1.83 -16.93
C ASP A 315 -4.09 -0.69 -16.03
N TYR A 316 -4.89 0.24 -16.56
CA TYR A 316 -5.59 1.26 -15.75
C TYR A 316 -6.78 0.70 -14.97
N LEU A 317 -7.31 -0.48 -15.32
CA LEU A 317 -8.48 -1.04 -14.64
C LEU A 317 -8.28 -1.16 -13.13
N THR A 318 -7.07 -1.54 -12.70
CA THR A 318 -6.74 -1.68 -11.27
C THR A 318 -6.84 -0.35 -10.53
N THR A 319 -6.22 0.70 -11.09
CA THR A 319 -6.18 2.04 -10.48
C THR A 319 -7.51 2.78 -10.60
N GLN A 320 -8.28 2.54 -11.66
CA GLN A 320 -9.64 3.05 -11.81
C GLN A 320 -10.59 2.48 -10.75
N VAL A 321 -10.52 1.17 -10.49
CA VAL A 321 -11.35 0.51 -9.48
C VAL A 321 -10.95 0.97 -8.08
N ILE A 322 -9.66 1.16 -7.81
CA ILE A 322 -9.19 1.79 -6.57
C ILE A 322 -9.76 3.21 -6.43
N ALA A 323 -9.68 4.04 -7.46
CA ALA A 323 -10.22 5.40 -7.44
C ALA A 323 -11.73 5.42 -7.20
N GLU A 324 -12.49 4.54 -7.85
CA GLU A 324 -13.93 4.39 -7.63
C GLU A 324 -14.25 3.94 -6.20
N TYR A 325 -13.51 2.97 -5.67
CA TYR A 325 -13.65 2.50 -4.28
C TYR A 325 -13.42 3.64 -3.28
N LEU A 326 -12.34 4.40 -3.45
CA LEU A 326 -12.00 5.55 -2.62
C LEU A 326 -13.09 6.65 -2.69
N ALA A 327 -13.64 6.88 -3.88
CA ALA A 327 -14.67 7.89 -4.11
C ALA A 327 -16.08 7.50 -3.63
N THR A 328 -16.37 6.22 -3.38
CA THR A 328 -17.74 5.74 -3.15
C THR A 328 -17.94 4.88 -1.90
N HIS A 329 -16.93 4.09 -1.50
CA HIS A 329 -17.05 3.07 -0.45
C HIS A 329 -16.11 3.31 0.74
N CYS A 330 -14.99 3.99 0.53
CA CYS A 330 -14.05 4.31 1.59
C CYS A 330 -14.67 5.28 2.61
N LYS A 331 -14.26 5.13 3.89
CA LYS A 331 -14.63 6.01 4.99
C LYS A 331 -13.36 6.50 5.69
N PRO A 332 -13.13 7.83 5.78
CA PRO A 332 -13.92 8.91 5.17
C PRO A 332 -13.92 8.82 3.64
N ARG A 333 -14.94 9.40 3.01
CA ARG A 333 -15.01 9.50 1.54
C ARG A 333 -13.81 10.34 1.06
N ILE A 334 -13.11 9.83 0.06
CA ILE A 334 -11.95 10.50 -0.53
C ILE A 334 -12.39 11.26 -1.79
N ASP A 335 -11.95 12.51 -1.89
CA ASP A 335 -12.28 13.46 -2.96
C ASP A 335 -11.23 13.45 -4.09
N GLY A 336 -10.05 12.93 -3.81
CA GLY A 336 -8.97 12.81 -4.78
C GLY A 336 -7.77 12.06 -4.25
N VAL A 337 -6.76 11.89 -5.09
CA VAL A 337 -5.52 11.19 -4.76
C VAL A 337 -4.31 12.01 -5.16
N ILE A 338 -3.23 11.89 -4.39
CA ILE A 338 -1.91 12.44 -4.69
C ILE A 338 -0.94 11.27 -4.88
N PHE A 339 -0.10 11.35 -5.91
CA PHE A 339 0.95 10.37 -6.17
C PHE A 339 2.16 11.05 -6.83
N LYS A 340 3.35 10.48 -6.63
CA LYS A 340 4.58 10.96 -7.27
C LYS A 340 4.52 10.87 -8.79
N SER A 341 5.10 11.85 -9.46
CA SER A 341 5.28 11.80 -10.91
C SER A 341 6.39 10.82 -11.25
N VAL A 342 6.13 9.95 -12.23
CA VAL A 342 7.18 9.09 -12.80
C VAL A 342 8.11 9.93 -13.67
N GLN A 343 7.59 10.97 -14.33
CA GLN A 343 8.36 11.79 -15.28
C GLN A 343 9.27 12.81 -14.57
N GLU A 344 8.89 13.26 -13.38
CA GLU A 344 9.65 14.18 -12.56
C GLU A 344 9.67 13.67 -11.13
N SER A 345 10.77 13.05 -10.70
CA SER A 345 10.87 12.35 -9.40
C SER A 345 10.58 13.23 -8.18
N ALA A 346 10.89 14.52 -8.26
CA ALA A 346 10.55 15.49 -7.21
C ALA A 346 9.08 15.96 -7.26
N GLY A 347 8.44 15.82 -8.42
CA GLY A 347 7.10 16.32 -8.69
C GLY A 347 6.00 15.42 -8.15
N SER A 348 4.82 15.99 -7.93
CA SER A 348 3.65 15.25 -7.45
C SER A 348 2.39 15.65 -8.21
N ASN A 349 1.62 14.65 -8.59
CA ASN A 349 0.36 14.79 -9.29
C ASN A 349 -0.80 14.73 -8.30
N ILE A 350 -1.90 15.38 -8.66
CA ILE A 350 -3.17 15.31 -7.96
C ILE A 350 -4.28 14.97 -8.96
N VAL A 351 -5.17 14.07 -8.56
CA VAL A 351 -6.41 13.79 -9.28
C VAL A 351 -7.59 14.07 -8.38
N LEU A 352 -8.49 14.95 -8.80
CA LEU A 352 -9.75 15.21 -8.11
C LEU A 352 -10.89 14.47 -8.83
N PHE A 353 -11.67 13.72 -8.05
CA PHE A 353 -12.71 12.84 -8.58
C PHE A 353 -13.95 13.61 -9.04
N SER A 354 -14.75 12.96 -9.89
CA SER A 354 -15.91 13.55 -10.57
C SER A 354 -16.87 14.27 -9.62
N HIS A 355 -17.13 13.72 -8.43
CA HIS A 355 -18.11 14.26 -7.49
C HIS A 355 -17.69 15.57 -6.84
N VAL A 356 -16.40 15.91 -6.85
CA VAL A 356 -15.91 17.21 -6.40
C VAL A 356 -15.43 18.10 -7.53
N ALA A 357 -14.94 17.54 -8.64
CA ALA A 357 -14.35 18.31 -9.71
C ALA A 357 -15.38 18.81 -10.75
N CYS A 358 -16.57 18.20 -10.80
CA CYS A 358 -17.61 18.54 -11.77
C CYS A 358 -18.76 19.34 -11.15
N ALA A 359 -19.31 20.28 -11.91
CA ALA A 359 -20.61 20.86 -11.62
C ALA A 359 -21.72 19.80 -11.74
N ALA A 360 -22.79 19.96 -10.96
CA ALA A 360 -23.99 19.14 -11.15
C ALA A 360 -24.57 19.36 -12.55
N THR A 361 -24.83 18.27 -13.27
CA THR A 361 -25.49 18.32 -14.58
C THR A 361 -26.82 17.58 -14.54
N ALA A 362 -27.83 18.17 -15.16
CA ALA A 362 -29.09 17.49 -15.43
C ALA A 362 -28.87 16.34 -16.42
N SER A 363 -29.62 15.26 -16.24
CA SER A 363 -29.57 14.10 -17.13
C SER A 363 -30.77 14.13 -18.06
N MET A 364 -30.52 14.14 -19.37
CA MET A 364 -31.56 14.10 -20.39
C MET A 364 -31.60 12.71 -21.03
N GLY A 365 -32.76 12.05 -21.01
CA GLY A 365 -32.99 10.76 -21.65
C GLY A 365 -34.06 10.87 -22.73
N ARG A 366 -33.85 10.26 -23.89
CA ARG A 366 -34.86 10.17 -24.95
C ARG A 366 -35.86 9.06 -24.60
N VAL A 367 -37.14 9.39 -24.59
CA VAL A 367 -38.26 8.44 -24.44
C VAL A 367 -39.09 8.45 -25.72
N ARG A 368 -39.90 7.41 -25.93
CA ARG A 368 -40.60 7.14 -27.21
C ARG A 368 -41.36 8.34 -27.79
N ASN A 369 -41.83 9.26 -26.92
CA ASN A 369 -42.60 10.46 -27.29
C ASN A 369 -41.98 11.78 -26.82
N GLY A 370 -40.67 11.86 -26.55
CA GLY A 370 -40.03 13.13 -26.17
C GLY A 370 -38.71 12.98 -25.41
N TYR A 371 -38.33 14.01 -24.67
CA TYR A 371 -37.18 14.00 -23.77
C TYR A 371 -37.66 14.04 -22.33
N MET A 372 -37.07 13.21 -21.49
CA MET A 372 -37.19 13.26 -20.04
C MET A 372 -35.95 13.94 -19.48
N VAL A 373 -36.14 15.02 -18.72
CA VAL A 373 -35.07 15.67 -17.98
C VAL A 373 -35.19 15.26 -16.52
N ARG A 374 -34.17 14.59 -15.99
CA ARG A 374 -33.97 14.46 -14.55
C ARG A 374 -33.14 15.65 -14.10
N GLY A 375 -33.61 16.32 -13.06
CA GLY A 375 -32.92 17.45 -12.45
C GLY A 375 -31.46 17.11 -12.08
N PRO A 376 -30.60 18.14 -11.95
CA PRO A 376 -29.23 17.93 -11.52
C PRO A 376 -29.21 17.17 -10.19
N LYS A 377 -28.31 16.20 -10.05
CA LYS A 377 -27.98 15.67 -8.72
C LYS A 377 -27.46 16.81 -7.86
N GLU A 378 -27.87 16.90 -6.60
CA GLU A 378 -27.28 17.87 -5.68
C GLU A 378 -25.75 17.73 -5.66
N SER A 379 -25.06 18.86 -5.79
CA SER A 379 -23.61 18.97 -5.74
C SER A 379 -23.23 20.32 -5.15
N ASN A 380 -22.13 20.36 -4.40
CA ASN A 380 -21.53 21.58 -3.90
C ASN A 380 -20.77 22.37 -4.99
N GLY A 381 -20.94 21.99 -6.27
CA GLY A 381 -20.18 22.55 -7.38
C GLY A 381 -18.72 22.06 -7.41
N PRO A 382 -17.96 22.50 -8.44
CA PRO A 382 -16.55 22.16 -8.56
C PRO A 382 -15.76 22.73 -7.38
N CYS A 383 -14.86 21.94 -6.80
CA CYS A 383 -13.98 22.34 -5.71
C CYS A 383 -12.76 23.15 -6.17
N ILE A 384 -12.62 23.39 -7.46
CA ILE A 384 -11.48 24.06 -8.09
C ILE A 384 -11.95 25.19 -8.99
N GLU A 385 -11.13 26.25 -9.04
CA GLU A 385 -11.34 27.42 -9.88
C GLU A 385 -10.04 27.78 -10.61
N TYR A 386 -10.16 28.23 -11.86
CA TYR A 386 -9.04 28.73 -12.63
C TYR A 386 -8.56 30.08 -12.09
N VAL A 387 -7.25 30.26 -11.98
CA VAL A 387 -6.64 31.52 -11.57
C VAL A 387 -6.39 32.38 -12.81
N SER A 388 -7.03 33.55 -12.88
CA SER A 388 -6.82 34.52 -13.96
C SER A 388 -5.34 34.92 -14.11
N ASP A 389 -4.95 35.25 -15.34
CA ASP A 389 -3.58 35.68 -15.69
C ASP A 389 -2.47 34.65 -15.41
N SER A 390 -2.84 33.38 -15.19
CA SER A 390 -1.89 32.29 -14.92
C SER A 390 -1.50 31.47 -16.16
N LEU A 391 -2.01 31.84 -17.33
CA LEU A 391 -1.82 31.09 -18.58
C LEU A 391 -0.37 31.20 -19.06
N VAL A 392 0.24 30.07 -19.41
CA VAL A 392 1.61 30.03 -19.93
C VAL A 392 1.66 29.11 -21.16
N TYR A 393 2.27 29.64 -22.22
CA TYR A 393 2.63 28.90 -23.43
C TYR A 393 4.01 28.26 -23.27
N HIS A 394 4.12 26.98 -23.63
CA HIS A 394 5.36 26.20 -23.58
C HIS A 394 5.68 25.67 -24.97
N GLY A 395 6.72 26.21 -25.59
CA GLY A 395 7.33 25.63 -26.78
C GLY A 395 8.38 24.60 -26.36
N ILE A 396 8.20 23.33 -26.75
CA ILE A 396 9.09 22.25 -26.32
C ILE A 396 10.37 22.27 -27.14
N ARG A 397 11.49 22.62 -26.49
CA ARG A 397 12.80 22.77 -27.15
C ARG A 397 13.67 21.51 -27.10
N GLN A 398 13.54 20.72 -26.04
CA GLN A 398 14.34 19.53 -25.81
C GLN A 398 13.61 18.56 -24.88
N VAL A 399 13.92 17.27 -25.00
CA VAL A 399 13.47 16.21 -24.10
C VAL A 399 14.73 15.44 -23.66
N LYS A 400 14.87 15.20 -22.36
CA LYS A 400 15.98 14.41 -21.80
C LYS A 400 15.52 12.96 -21.67
N TYR A 401 16.30 12.04 -22.24
CA TYR A 401 16.13 10.61 -22.06
C TYR A 401 17.26 10.07 -21.19
N ASP A 402 16.94 9.07 -20.38
CA ASP A 402 17.89 8.29 -19.59
C ASP A 402 17.61 6.83 -19.91
N THR A 403 18.63 6.08 -20.33
CA THR A 403 18.50 4.72 -20.85
C THR A 403 19.40 3.76 -20.11
N ASP A 404 18.87 2.59 -19.77
CA ASP A 404 19.64 1.46 -19.26
C ASP A 404 20.07 0.59 -20.45
N ASP A 405 21.18 0.99 -21.07
CA ASP A 405 21.65 0.37 -22.32
C ASP A 405 22.36 -0.95 -22.03
N GLN A 406 21.79 -2.05 -22.54
CA GLN A 406 22.42 -3.37 -22.50
C GLN A 406 22.75 -3.86 -23.90
N ALA A 407 24.01 -4.27 -24.08
CA ALA A 407 24.45 -4.88 -25.33
C ALA A 407 23.77 -6.26 -25.50
N LEU A 408 22.98 -6.42 -26.56
CA LEU A 408 22.36 -7.69 -26.92
C LEU A 408 23.35 -8.52 -27.74
N PRO A 409 23.61 -9.80 -27.37
CA PRO A 409 24.43 -10.68 -28.20
C PRO A 409 23.67 -11.09 -29.46
N GLU A 410 24.27 -10.85 -30.63
CA GLU A 410 23.82 -11.46 -31.88
C GLU A 410 23.98 -13.00 -31.77
N ASP A 411 23.01 -13.77 -32.27
CA ASP A 411 22.97 -15.23 -32.27
C ASP A 411 22.89 -15.97 -30.92
N LYS A 412 22.49 -15.30 -29.82
CA LYS A 412 22.12 -15.99 -28.57
C LYS A 412 20.69 -15.67 -28.16
N PRO A 413 19.93 -16.62 -27.59
CA PRO A 413 18.61 -16.33 -27.04
C PRO A 413 18.73 -15.23 -25.98
N LEU A 414 17.84 -14.25 -26.06
CA LEU A 414 17.74 -13.15 -25.12
C LEU A 414 17.76 -13.71 -23.68
N PRO A 415 18.61 -13.19 -22.77
CA PRO A 415 18.35 -13.38 -21.36
C PRO A 415 16.95 -12.83 -21.09
N LEU A 416 16.15 -13.55 -20.29
CA LEU A 416 14.80 -13.13 -19.88
C LEU A 416 14.79 -11.64 -19.57
N PRO A 417 13.78 -10.87 -20.03
CA PRO A 417 13.74 -9.44 -19.75
C PRO A 417 13.92 -9.23 -18.25
N LEU A 418 14.86 -8.35 -17.88
CA LEU A 418 15.05 -7.98 -16.49
C LEU A 418 13.70 -7.50 -15.95
N PRO A 419 13.33 -7.88 -14.72
CA PRO A 419 12.10 -7.41 -14.13
C PRO A 419 12.12 -5.89 -14.14
N VAL A 420 11.12 -5.30 -14.80
CA VAL A 420 10.80 -3.89 -14.64
C VAL A 420 10.68 -3.67 -13.13
N GLN A 421 11.49 -2.77 -12.57
CA GLN A 421 11.41 -2.43 -11.15
C GLN A 421 9.94 -2.15 -10.80
N GLY A 422 9.34 -3.03 -9.98
CA GLY A 422 7.91 -3.00 -9.62
C GLY A 422 7.11 -4.26 -9.97
N ALA A 423 7.65 -5.20 -10.75
CA ALA A 423 7.05 -6.53 -10.91
C ALA A 423 7.59 -7.45 -9.80
N LEU A 424 6.69 -8.03 -9.00
CA LEU A 424 7.02 -9.13 -8.09
C LEU A 424 7.63 -10.26 -8.93
N THR A 425 8.93 -10.50 -8.80
CA THR A 425 9.51 -11.78 -9.22
C THR A 425 9.05 -12.83 -8.20
N PRO A 426 8.39 -13.93 -8.63
CA PRO A 426 8.20 -15.05 -7.72
C PRO A 426 9.58 -15.57 -7.30
N PRO A 427 9.76 -16.01 -6.05
CA PRO A 427 11.04 -16.50 -5.58
C PRO A 427 11.50 -17.66 -6.47
N SER A 428 12.67 -17.50 -7.08
CA SER A 428 13.36 -18.54 -7.82
C SER A 428 13.75 -19.66 -6.86
N GLY A 429 12.96 -20.74 -6.83
CA GLY A 429 13.29 -21.94 -6.08
C GLY A 429 12.20 -23.00 -6.17
N ALA A 430 12.54 -24.11 -6.82
CA ALA A 430 11.85 -25.41 -6.85
C ALA A 430 10.90 -25.71 -8.03
N HIS A 431 11.49 -25.89 -9.22
CA HIS A 431 11.06 -26.96 -10.14
C HIS A 431 12.29 -27.63 -10.77
N SER A 432 13.01 -28.42 -9.98
CA SER A 432 13.70 -29.59 -10.53
C SER A 432 12.66 -30.68 -10.67
N LEU A 433 11.99 -30.72 -11.83
CA LEU A 433 11.28 -31.93 -12.25
C LEU A 433 12.33 -33.03 -12.47
N PRO A 434 12.15 -34.25 -11.93
CA PRO A 434 13.07 -35.34 -12.20
C PRO A 434 13.04 -35.68 -13.69
N ALA A 435 14.22 -35.87 -14.28
CA ALA A 435 14.38 -36.27 -15.67
C ALA A 435 13.69 -37.62 -15.92
N GLY A 436 12.73 -37.65 -16.85
CA GLY A 436 12.08 -38.89 -17.29
C GLY A 436 10.60 -38.76 -17.61
N MET A 437 10.24 -37.88 -18.56
CA MET A 437 8.97 -37.98 -19.30
C MET A 437 9.09 -37.15 -20.59
N GLU A 438 9.92 -37.62 -21.51
CA GLU A 438 9.82 -37.22 -22.91
C GLU A 438 8.68 -38.01 -23.55
N GLY A 439 7.75 -37.29 -24.18
CA GLY A 439 6.73 -37.88 -25.05
C GLY A 439 5.31 -37.75 -24.49
N LEU A 440 4.62 -36.70 -24.93
CA LEU A 440 3.20 -36.66 -25.34
C LEU A 440 2.66 -35.23 -25.17
N LEU A 441 2.90 -34.35 -26.14
CA LEU A 441 2.00 -33.22 -26.48
C LEU A 441 2.33 -32.74 -27.91
N GLU A 442 2.02 -33.56 -28.91
CA GLU A 442 1.55 -33.05 -30.19
C GLU A 442 0.02 -33.01 -30.08
N GLY A 443 -0.55 -31.81 -30.19
CA GLY A 443 -1.98 -31.58 -30.13
C GLY A 443 -2.26 -30.10 -30.30
N ASP A 444 -2.56 -29.73 -31.54
CA ASP A 444 -3.04 -28.42 -31.97
C ASP A 444 -4.11 -27.86 -31.01
N PHE A 445 -3.95 -26.61 -30.56
CA PHE A 445 -4.99 -25.57 -30.48
C PHE A 445 -4.37 -24.18 -30.31
#